data_AF-A0A927YP25-F1
#
_entry.id   AF-A0A927YP25-F1
#
_cell.length_a   1.000
_cell.length_b   1.000
_cell.length_c   1.000
_cell.angle_alpha   90.00
_cell.angle_beta   90.00
_cell.angle_gamma   90.00
#
_symmetry.space_group_name_H-M   'P 1'
#
loop_
_entity.id
_entity.type
_entity.pdbx_description
1 polymer ?
#
loop_
_entity_poly.entity_id
_entity_poly.type
_entity_poly.pdbx_seq_one_letter_code
_entity_poly.pdbx_strand_id
1 'polypeptide(L)'
;MKLENAIIAVDFDNTLCFSNWPELGEPNLPLIQYLKQQQSLGNKLILWTCRAGKPLEDATRWCLEHGLIFDAINDNLPEIIELYGNNSRKITCDIYIDDRNMKPEELVGAS
;
A
#
# COMPACT_ATOMS: atom_id res chain seq x y z
N MET A 1 14.84 5.36 -10.48
CA MET A 1 15.64 4.64 -9.45
C MET A 1 15.20 3.19 -9.46
N LYS A 2 16.11 2.23 -9.33
CA LYS A 2 15.73 0.85 -9.01
C LYS A 2 15.49 0.79 -7.51
N LEU A 3 14.34 0.27 -7.10
CA LEU A 3 14.04 -0.04 -5.71
C LEU A 3 14.57 -1.44 -5.45
N GLU A 4 15.44 -1.59 -4.46
CA GLU A 4 16.00 -2.88 -4.06
C GLU A 4 15.63 -3.13 -2.59
N ASN A 5 14.93 -4.23 -2.31
CA ASN A 5 14.44 -4.62 -0.99
C ASN A 5 13.57 -3.54 -0.29
N ALA A 6 12.79 -2.79 -1.07
CA ALA A 6 11.92 -1.75 -0.55
C ALA A 6 10.60 -2.33 -0.01
N ILE A 7 10.07 -1.70 1.03
CA ILE A 7 8.72 -1.90 1.55
C ILE A 7 7.84 -0.77 1.01
N ILE A 8 6.76 -1.12 0.33
CA ILE A 8 5.83 -0.18 -0.28
C ILE A 8 4.48 -0.32 0.41
N ALA A 9 4.03 0.72 1.10
CA ALA A 9 2.67 0.83 1.58
C ALA A 9 1.81 1.51 0.52
N VAL A 10 0.67 0.89 0.20
CA VAL A 10 -0.25 1.40 -0.83
C VAL A 10 -1.67 1.47 -0.31
N ASP A 11 -2.32 2.60 -0.52
CA ASP A 11 -3.74 2.82 -0.21
C ASP A 11 -4.66 2.08 -1.18
N PHE A 12 -5.91 1.87 -0.76
CA PHE A 12 -6.93 1.20 -1.56
C PHE A 12 -7.83 2.18 -2.33
N ASP A 13 -8.56 3.05 -1.63
CA ASP A 13 -9.69 3.80 -2.16
C ASP A 13 -9.23 5.04 -2.95
N ASN A 14 -9.53 5.11 -4.25
CA ASN A 14 -8.99 6.05 -5.23
C ASN A 14 -7.49 5.88 -5.56
N THR A 15 -6.83 4.90 -4.95
CA THR A 15 -5.44 4.55 -5.23
C THR A 15 -5.34 3.27 -6.09
N LEU A 16 -5.68 2.11 -5.51
CA LEU A 16 -5.75 0.83 -6.23
C LEU A 16 -7.07 0.65 -6.95
N CYS A 17 -8.15 1.13 -6.35
CA CYS A 17 -9.52 0.94 -6.79
C CYS A 17 -10.22 2.30 -6.86
N PHE A 18 -10.73 2.68 -8.03
CA PHE A 18 -11.52 3.90 -8.19
C PHE A 18 -12.94 3.67 -7.67
N SER A 19 -13.10 3.71 -6.35
CA SER A 19 -14.29 3.33 -5.59
C SER A 19 -15.07 4.52 -5.03
N ASN A 20 -16.38 4.32 -4.88
CA ASN A 20 -17.20 5.11 -3.96
C ASN A 20 -17.42 4.30 -2.68
N TRP A 21 -16.71 4.63 -1.60
CA TRP A 21 -16.82 3.91 -0.33
C TRP A 21 -18.29 3.68 0.11
N PRO A 22 -18.69 2.46 0.52
CA PRO A 22 -17.86 1.25 0.73
C PRO A 22 -17.75 0.31 -0.48
N GLU A 23 -18.28 0.71 -1.64
CA GLU A 23 -18.33 -0.12 -2.83
C GLU A 23 -16.93 -0.35 -3.43
N LEU A 24 -16.82 -1.36 -4.27
CA LEU A 24 -15.64 -1.60 -5.11
C LEU A 24 -15.91 -0.99 -6.48
N GLY A 25 -14.85 -0.51 -7.13
CA GLY A 25 -14.93 0.11 -8.45
C GLY A 25 -13.83 -0.38 -9.39
N GLU A 26 -13.56 0.45 -10.40
CA GLU A 26 -12.63 0.09 -11.48
C GLU A 26 -11.18 0.01 -10.99
N PRO A 27 -10.40 -0.96 -11.48
CA PRO A 27 -9.00 -1.10 -11.09
C PRO A 27 -8.11 -0.03 -11.71
N ASN A 28 -7.19 0.50 -10.90
CA ASN A 28 -6.03 1.24 -11.41
C ASN A 28 -5.00 0.26 -12.00
N LEU A 29 -5.31 -0.28 -13.19
CA LEU A 29 -4.49 -1.32 -13.86
C LEU A 29 -3.01 -0.94 -14.00
N PRO A 30 -2.63 0.30 -14.38
CA PRO A 30 -1.23 0.69 -14.44
C PRO A 30 -0.50 0.56 -13.09
N LEU A 31 -1.11 1.02 -12.00
CA LEU A 31 -0.51 0.90 -10.66
C LEU A 31 -0.42 -0.56 -10.22
N ILE A 32 -1.47 -1.35 -10.46
CA ILE A 32 -1.48 -2.78 -10.13
C ILE A 32 -0.36 -3.51 -10.87
N GLN A 33 -0.17 -3.25 -12.16
CA GLN A 33 0.92 -3.84 -12.96
C GLN A 33 2.30 -3.44 -12.42
N TYR A 34 2.47 -2.17 -12.07
CA TYR A 34 3.70 -1.68 -11.45
C TYR A 34 4.01 -2.40 -10.14
N LEU A 35 3.04 -2.53 -9.24
CA LEU A 35 3.21 -3.19 -7.95
C LEU A 35 3.54 -4.68 -8.10
N LYS A 36 2.89 -5.39 -9.02
CA LYS A 36 3.23 -6.79 -9.35
C LYS A 36 4.67 -6.92 -9.86
N GLN A 37 5.13 -5.95 -10.66
CA GLN A 37 6.53 -5.89 -11.06
C GLN A 37 7.45 -5.67 -9.86
N GLN A 38 7.09 -4.79 -8.92
CA GLN A 38 7.88 -4.59 -7.70
C GLN A 38 8.01 -5.88 -6.88
N GLN A 39 6.93 -6.65 -6.74
CA GLN A 39 6.99 -7.96 -6.08
C GLN A 39 7.93 -8.94 -6.80
N SER A 40 7.92 -8.96 -8.14
CA SER A 40 8.83 -9.81 -8.91
C SER A 40 10.32 -9.43 -8.75
N LEU A 41 10.60 -8.20 -8.30
CA LEU A 41 11.93 -7.70 -7.99
C LEU A 41 12.33 -7.93 -6.53
N GLY A 42 11.48 -8.57 -5.72
CA GLY A 42 11.74 -8.86 -4.30
C GLY A 42 11.33 -7.75 -3.34
N ASN A 43 10.67 -6.70 -3.82
CA ASN A 43 10.10 -5.66 -2.95
C ASN A 43 8.82 -6.18 -2.29
N LYS A 44 8.53 -5.69 -1.08
CA LYS A 44 7.39 -6.11 -0.28
C LYS A 44 6.27 -5.09 -0.32
N LEU A 45 5.02 -5.55 -0.30
CA LEU A 45 3.83 -4.71 -0.36
C LEU A 45 3.02 -4.81 0.93
N ILE A 46 2.58 -3.67 1.41
CA ILE A 46 1.62 -3.56 2.52
C ILE A 46 0.37 -2.87 2.00
N LEU A 47 -0.80 -3.51 2.16
CA LEU A 47 -2.08 -2.83 1.95
C LEU A 47 -2.30 -1.91 3.15
N TRP A 48 -2.34 -0.61 2.92
CA TRP A 48 -2.49 0.39 3.97
C TRP A 48 -3.76 1.20 3.75
N THR A 49 -4.84 0.80 4.39
CA THR A 49 -6.18 1.32 4.12
C THR A 49 -7.00 1.56 5.37
N CYS A 50 -7.89 2.55 5.33
CA CYS A 50 -8.87 2.77 6.39
C CYS A 50 -10.00 1.72 6.43
N ARG A 51 -10.10 0.83 5.43
CA ARG A 51 -11.08 -0.25 5.43
C ARG A 51 -10.85 -1.20 6.61
N ALA A 52 -11.92 -1.62 7.28
CA ALA A 52 -11.89 -2.56 8.40
C ALA A 52 -13.08 -3.53 8.35
N GLY A 53 -12.94 -4.70 8.96
CA GLY A 53 -13.99 -5.74 8.97
C GLY A 53 -14.36 -6.18 7.56
N LYS A 54 -15.66 -6.30 7.28
CA LYS A 54 -16.18 -6.79 5.99
C LYS A 54 -15.65 -6.00 4.77
N PRO A 55 -15.64 -4.66 4.77
CA PRO A 55 -15.01 -3.90 3.69
C PRO A 55 -13.52 -4.22 3.43
N LEU A 56 -12.75 -4.56 4.47
CA LEU A 56 -11.35 -4.97 4.33
C LEU A 56 -11.24 -6.36 3.69
N GLU A 57 -12.09 -7.29 4.09
CA GLU A 57 -12.19 -8.62 3.45
C GLU A 57 -12.54 -8.50 1.96
N ASP A 58 -13.41 -7.56 1.61
CA ASP A 58 -13.82 -7.35 0.22
C ASP A 58 -12.72 -6.70 -0.60
N ALA A 59 -12.01 -5.70 -0.05
CA ALA A 59 -10.86 -5.09 -0.70
C ALA A 59 -9.70 -6.08 -0.89
N THR A 60 -9.39 -6.89 0.12
CA THR A 60 -8.33 -7.90 0.04
C THR A 60 -8.64 -8.99 -0.98
N ARG A 61 -9.90 -9.46 -1.04
CA ARG A 61 -10.36 -10.39 -2.09
C ARG A 61 -10.27 -9.76 -3.48
N TRP A 62 -10.73 -8.52 -3.62
CA TRP A 62 -10.65 -7.79 -4.88
C TRP A 62 -9.19 -7.65 -5.35
N CYS A 63 -8.24 -7.35 -4.46
CA CYS A 63 -6.82 -7.30 -4.81
C CYS A 63 -6.30 -8.66 -5.26
N LEU A 64 -6.68 -9.74 -4.56
CA LEU A 64 -6.31 -11.10 -4.92
C LEU A 64 -6.80 -11.49 -6.31
N GLU A 65 -8.03 -11.12 -6.68
CA GLU A 65 -8.61 -11.36 -8.01
C GLU A 65 -7.82 -10.65 -9.14
N HIS A 66 -7.15 -9.53 -8.82
CA HIS A 66 -6.25 -8.83 -9.73
C HIS A 66 -4.80 -9.34 -9.67
N GLY A 67 -4.54 -10.36 -8.85
CA GLY A 67 -3.24 -10.98 -8.65
C GLY A 67 -2.26 -10.11 -7.87
N LEU A 68 -2.77 -9.29 -6.94
CA LEU A 68 -1.99 -8.60 -5.91
C LEU A 68 -2.15 -9.32 -4.58
N ILE A 69 -1.03 -9.75 -4.01
CA ILE A 69 -0.96 -10.39 -2.69
C ILE A 69 -0.08 -9.52 -1.82
N PHE A 70 -0.49 -9.21 -0.60
CA PHE A 70 0.29 -8.34 0.29
C PHE A 70 1.05 -9.16 1.33
N ASP A 71 2.25 -8.69 1.67
CA ASP A 71 3.08 -9.24 2.73
C ASP A 71 2.50 -8.91 4.12
N ALA A 72 1.80 -7.77 4.24
CA ALA A 72 1.00 -7.41 5.40
C ALA A 72 -0.21 -6.54 5.01
N ILE A 73 -1.21 -6.48 5.88
CA ILE A 73 -2.43 -5.67 5.70
C ILE A 73 -2.61 -4.84 6.97
N ASN A 74 -2.54 -3.52 6.86
CA ASN A 74 -2.64 -2.58 7.98
C ASN A 74 -1.71 -2.90 9.16
N ASP A 75 -0.58 -3.55 8.88
CA ASP A 75 0.39 -3.94 9.89
C ASP A 75 1.83 -3.86 9.36
N ASN A 76 2.79 -3.71 10.28
CA ASN A 76 4.21 -3.73 9.96
C ASN A 76 4.68 -5.15 9.66
N LEU A 77 5.72 -5.26 8.82
CA LEU A 77 6.36 -6.54 8.57
C LEU A 77 7.09 -7.05 9.83
N PRO A 78 7.21 -8.38 10.01
CA PRO A 78 7.89 -8.95 11.17
C PRO A 78 9.31 -8.40 11.39
N GLU A 79 10.08 -8.25 10.32
CA GLU A 79 11.45 -7.70 10.40
C GLU A 79 11.50 -6.23 10.84
N ILE A 80 10.44 -5.45 10.58
CA ILE A 80 10.31 -4.07 11.05
C ILE A 80 9.96 -4.05 12.53
N ILE A 81 9.04 -4.92 12.97
CA ILE A 81 8.66 -5.05 14.37
C ILE A 81 9.87 -5.47 15.21
N GLU A 82 10.66 -6.42 14.72
CA GLU A 82 11.90 -6.87 15.36
C GLU A 82 12.93 -5.73 15.45
N LEU A 83 13.14 -5.00 14.35
CA LEU A 83 14.10 -3.89 14.29
C LEU A 83 13.82 -2.79 15.34
N TYR A 84 12.55 -2.43 15.53
CA TYR A 84 12.18 -1.37 16.48
C TYR A 84 11.86 -1.88 17.90
N GLY A 85 11.80 -3.20 18.10
CA GLY A 85 11.41 -3.80 19.38
C GLY A 85 9.96 -3.52 19.79
N ASN A 86 9.13 -3.00 18.88
CA ASN A 86 7.71 -2.77 19.06
C ASN A 86 6.98 -2.78 17.72
N ASN A 87 5.66 -2.97 17.76
CA ASN A 87 4.81 -2.76 16.58
C ASN A 87 4.15 -1.39 16.69
N SER A 88 4.70 -0.41 15.96
CA SER A 88 4.18 0.94 15.95
C SER A 88 2.83 0.99 15.21
N ARG A 89 1.89 1.85 15.64
CA ARG A 89 0.61 2.04 14.93
C ARG A 89 0.81 2.55 13.49
N LYS A 90 1.89 3.29 13.23
CA LYS A 90 2.22 3.77 11.88
C LYS A 90 2.94 2.65 11.13
N ILE A 91 2.60 2.46 9.86
CA ILE A 91 3.35 1.57 8.98
C ILE A 91 4.71 2.19 8.69
N THR A 92 5.78 1.46 8.90
CA THR A 92 7.12 1.84 8.45
C THR A 92 7.36 1.22 7.08
N CYS A 93 7.63 2.07 6.10
CA CYS A 93 7.89 1.68 4.72
C CYS A 93 8.76 2.74 4.04
N ASP A 94 9.36 2.37 2.91
CA ASP A 94 10.20 3.27 2.10
C ASP A 94 9.36 4.19 1.21
N ILE A 95 8.18 3.72 0.80
CA ILE A 95 7.28 4.45 -0.11
C ILE A 95 5.85 4.34 0.39
N TYR A 96 5.17 5.48 0.45
CA TYR A 96 3.71 5.58 0.60
C TYR A 96 3.11 5.99 -0.75
N ILE A 97 2.21 5.17 -1.28
CA ILE A 97 1.41 5.47 -2.47
C ILE A 97 -0.03 5.68 -2.00
N ASP A 98 -0.52 6.91 -2.07
CA ASP A 98 -1.79 7.30 -1.47
C ASP A 98 -2.34 8.51 -2.22
N ASP A 99 -3.64 8.51 -2.55
CA ASP A 99 -4.33 9.58 -3.28
C ASP A 99 -4.35 10.91 -2.49
N ARG A 100 -4.14 10.84 -1.17
CA ARG A 100 -4.11 11.98 -0.25
C ARG A 100 -2.72 12.31 0.26
N ASN A 101 -1.67 11.81 -0.39
CA ASN A 101 -0.32 12.20 -0.04
C ASN A 101 -0.01 13.65 -0.43
N MET A 102 0.84 14.29 0.37
CA MET A 102 1.42 15.59 0.07
C MET A 102 2.77 15.66 0.75
N LYS A 103 3.83 15.91 -0.02
CA LYS A 103 5.18 16.02 0.53
C LYS A 103 5.40 17.39 1.15
N PRO A 104 6.19 17.51 2.22
CA PRO A 104 6.49 18.79 2.84
C PRO A 104 7.04 19.82 1.84
N GLU A 105 7.89 19.39 0.92
CA GLU A 105 8.52 20.24 -0.10
C GLU A 105 7.48 20.89 -1.02
N GLU A 106 6.40 20.18 -1.34
CA GLU A 106 5.28 20.66 -2.16
C GLU A 106 4.45 21.72 -1.44
N LEU A 107 4.46 21.72 -0.11
CA LEU A 107 3.75 22.70 0.72
C LEU A 107 4.56 23.96 1.00
N VAL A 108 5.85 23.80 1.30
CA VAL A 108 6.68 24.90 1.80
C VAL A 108 7.57 25.54 0.72
N GLY A 109 7.49 25.05 -0.52
CA GLY A 109 8.25 25.60 -1.65
C GLY A 109 9.76 25.37 -1.54
N ALA A 110 10.19 24.37 -0.77
CA ALA A 110 11.60 24.01 -0.67
C ALA A 110 11.98 23.17 -1.89
N SER A 111 12.98 23.64 -2.66
CA SER A 111 13.58 22.91 -3.78
C SER A 111 14.78 22.09 -3.33
#